data_AF-A0A800DNV5-F1
#
_entry.id   AF-A0A800DNV5-F1
#
_cell.length_a   1.000
_cell.length_b   1.000
_cell.length_c   1.000
_cell.angle_alpha   90.00
_cell.angle_beta   90.00
_cell.angle_gamma   90.00
#
_symmetry.space_group_name_H-M   'P 1'
#
loop_
_entity.id
_entity.type
_entity.pdbx_description
1 polymer ?
#
loop_
_entity_poly.entity_id
_entity_poly.type
_entity_poly.pdbx_seq_one_letter_code
_entity_poly.pdbx_strand_id
1 'polypeptide(L)'
;MATAVVESSWKNHHPLLIIITSPTILNTILWRNIPDELYVDDTSVVDITYSDIQGGWPGEGNIDAEPLFVDPDSGDYHLTDYSPCIGAGIMTTDVPTEDFEGDPRPNPTESNPDMGADENPLAEPIPSINGYVTDCQTGEPIKWALVIALQKPDSSKVRVFTKRDGYYEISDLEPGECWLICIKRGYKLHIAKVEVPNRHDFCVEPK
;
A
#
# COMPACT_ATOMS: atom_id res chain seq x y z
N MET A 1 -7.01 27.84 12.28
CA MET A 1 -6.52 26.49 11.97
C MET A 1 -7.47 25.93 10.94
N ALA A 2 -7.03 25.85 9.69
CA ALA A 2 -7.84 25.27 8.63
C ALA A 2 -7.54 23.77 8.64
N THR A 3 -8.39 23.00 9.30
CA THR A 3 -8.45 21.54 9.10
C THR A 3 -8.97 21.36 7.68
N ALA A 4 -8.07 21.10 6.74
CA ALA A 4 -8.47 20.64 5.42
C ALA A 4 -8.57 19.12 5.53
N VAL A 5 -9.76 18.61 5.87
CA VAL A 5 -10.11 17.24 5.50
C VAL A 5 -10.22 17.28 3.98
N VAL A 6 -9.11 17.01 3.31
CA VAL A 6 -9.12 16.91 1.85
C VAL A 6 -9.53 15.48 1.53
N GLU A 7 -10.84 15.28 1.40
CA GLU A 7 -11.33 14.19 0.56
C GLU A 7 -10.80 14.48 -0.85
N SER A 8 -9.74 13.78 -1.24
CA SER A 8 -9.11 13.96 -2.54
C SER A 8 -10.16 13.65 -3.62
N SER A 9 -10.31 14.55 -4.58
CA SER A 9 -11.26 14.37 -5.68
C SER A 9 -10.74 13.25 -6.59
N TRP A 10 -11.24 12.04 -6.37
CA TRP A 10 -10.86 10.73 -6.94
C TRP A 10 -10.95 10.57 -8.47
N LYS A 11 -11.02 11.66 -9.25
CA LYS A 11 -11.26 11.61 -10.71
C LYS A 11 -10.14 12.17 -11.58
N ASN A 12 -9.15 12.86 -11.02
CA ASN A 12 -8.01 13.35 -11.78
C ASN A 12 -6.75 13.12 -10.95
N HIS A 13 -5.80 12.35 -11.49
CA HIS A 13 -4.48 12.05 -10.90
C HIS A 13 -3.63 13.31 -10.67
N HIS A 14 -4.11 14.30 -9.91
CA HIS A 14 -3.41 15.55 -9.65
C HIS A 14 -2.86 15.56 -8.23
N PRO A 15 -1.68 16.16 -8.01
CA PRO A 15 -1.10 16.25 -6.69
C PRO A 15 -2.03 17.01 -5.75
N LEU A 16 -1.97 16.69 -4.46
CA LEU A 16 -2.46 17.60 -3.44
C LEU A 16 -1.54 18.84 -3.42
N LEU A 17 -2.11 20.02 -3.75
CA LEU A 17 -1.36 21.28 -3.79
C LEU A 17 -1.48 22.03 -2.46
N ILE A 18 -0.35 22.24 -1.78
CA ILE A 18 -0.27 22.99 -0.54
C ILE A 18 0.55 24.26 -0.79
N ILE A 19 -0.15 25.41 -0.78
CA ILE A 19 0.42 26.72 -1.12
C ILE A 19 -0.02 27.74 -0.06
N ILE A 20 0.93 28.35 0.64
CA ILE A 20 0.70 29.39 1.66
C ILE A 20 -0.26 28.90 2.78
N THR A 21 -0.13 27.63 3.18
CA THR A 21 -0.93 27.02 4.25
C THR A 21 -0.08 26.10 5.13
N SER A 22 -0.60 25.74 6.30
CA SER A 22 -0.04 24.73 7.20
C SER A 22 -1.09 23.67 7.54
N PRO A 23 -1.48 22.82 6.58
CA PRO A 23 -2.46 21.78 6.83
C PRO A 23 -1.85 20.62 7.62
N THR A 24 -2.73 19.91 8.34
CA THR A 24 -2.44 18.61 8.93
C THR A 24 -3.06 17.53 8.04
N ILE A 25 -2.27 16.53 7.67
CA ILE A 25 -2.72 15.33 6.94
C ILE A 25 -2.60 14.15 7.93
N LEU A 26 -3.69 13.43 8.11
CA LEU A 26 -3.82 12.36 9.10
C LEU A 26 -4.65 11.22 8.50
N ASN A 27 -4.28 9.96 8.76
CA ASN A 27 -5.03 8.77 8.32
C ASN A 27 -5.41 8.81 6.83
N THR A 28 -4.52 9.32 5.98
CA THR A 28 -4.80 9.57 4.57
C THR A 28 -4.00 8.62 3.69
N ILE A 29 -4.59 8.19 2.56
CA ILE A 29 -3.87 7.51 1.49
C ILE A 29 -3.68 8.50 0.33
N LEU A 30 -2.42 8.77 -0.04
CA LEU A 30 -2.04 9.52 -1.22
C LEU A 30 -1.26 8.59 -2.15
N TRP A 31 -1.92 8.11 -3.21
CA TRP A 31 -1.37 7.09 -4.08
C TRP A 31 -1.73 7.32 -5.55
N ARG A 32 -0.74 7.12 -6.44
CA ARG A 32 -0.84 7.23 -7.91
C ARG A 32 -1.28 8.60 -8.43
N ASN A 33 -0.94 9.68 -7.73
CA ASN A 33 -1.11 11.03 -8.28
C ASN A 33 0.09 11.43 -9.13
N ILE A 34 -0.13 12.27 -10.16
CA ILE A 34 0.91 12.76 -11.06
C ILE A 34 0.97 14.31 -11.07
N PRO A 35 2.17 14.93 -11.02
CA PRO A 35 3.48 14.29 -11.11
C PRO A 35 3.94 13.59 -9.82
N ASP A 36 3.47 14.05 -8.67
CA ASP A 36 3.80 13.53 -7.33
C ASP A 36 2.53 13.48 -6.47
N GLU A 37 2.58 12.78 -5.34
CA GLU A 37 1.46 12.72 -4.38
C GLU A 37 1.12 14.06 -3.73
N LEU A 38 2.18 14.82 -3.43
CA LEU A 38 2.09 16.06 -2.71
C LEU A 38 3.07 17.07 -3.30
N TYR A 39 2.58 18.29 -3.52
CA TYR A 39 3.43 19.43 -3.80
C TYR A 39 3.36 20.43 -2.64
N VAL A 40 4.50 20.66 -1.99
CA VAL A 40 4.66 21.61 -0.89
C VAL A 40 5.65 22.68 -1.33
N ASP A 41 5.25 23.95 -1.30
CA ASP A 41 6.17 25.05 -1.61
C ASP A 41 7.14 25.35 -0.44
N ASP A 42 8.24 26.07 -0.73
CA ASP A 42 9.27 26.41 0.25
C ASP A 42 8.77 27.29 1.43
N THR A 43 7.53 27.79 1.36
CA THR A 43 6.91 28.65 2.36
C THR A 43 5.88 27.92 3.23
N SER A 44 5.56 26.68 2.89
CA SER A 44 4.59 25.84 3.58
C SER A 44 5.28 24.85 4.52
N VAL A 45 4.59 24.56 5.63
CA VAL A 45 4.96 23.49 6.57
C VAL A 45 3.78 22.57 6.66
N VAL A 46 3.97 21.30 6.34
CA VAL A 46 2.93 20.27 6.38
C VAL A 46 3.28 19.30 7.47
N ASP A 47 2.30 18.97 8.30
CA ASP A 47 2.40 17.89 9.27
C ASP A 47 1.61 16.70 8.74
N ILE A 48 2.30 15.61 8.42
CA ILE A 48 1.71 14.39 7.85
C ILE A 48 2.04 13.26 8.81
N THR A 49 1.02 12.63 9.38
CA THR A 49 1.20 11.50 10.29
C THR A 49 0.18 10.41 10.01
N TYR A 50 0.51 9.17 10.36
CA TYR A 50 -0.33 7.98 10.20
C TYR A 50 -0.99 7.92 8.82
N SER A 51 -0.22 8.16 7.76
CA SER A 51 -0.73 8.24 6.39
C SER A 51 0.13 7.38 5.45
N ASP A 52 -0.47 6.83 4.41
CA ASP A 52 0.21 6.04 3.38
C ASP A 52 0.46 6.93 2.16
N ILE A 53 1.73 7.22 1.88
CA ILE A 53 2.11 8.15 0.81
C ILE A 53 3.13 7.51 -0.11
N GLN A 54 2.77 7.38 -1.39
CA GLN A 54 3.67 6.83 -2.42
C GLN A 54 4.98 7.62 -2.48
N GLY A 55 6.09 6.88 -2.46
CA GLY A 55 7.44 7.46 -2.52
C GLY A 55 8.00 7.82 -1.14
N GLY A 56 7.21 7.65 -0.09
CA GLY A 56 7.61 7.80 1.30
C GLY A 56 7.70 9.24 1.76
N TRP A 57 7.00 9.55 2.85
CA TRP A 57 7.03 10.86 3.48
C TRP A 57 7.40 10.77 4.96
N PRO A 58 8.23 11.69 5.48
CA PRO A 58 8.58 11.70 6.90
C PRO A 58 7.35 12.03 7.75
N GLY A 59 7.27 11.42 8.93
CA GLY A 59 6.19 11.63 9.89
C GLY A 59 6.01 10.41 10.79
N GLU A 60 5.43 10.60 11.97
CA GLU A 60 5.09 9.48 12.85
C GLU A 60 3.99 8.63 12.20
N GLY A 61 4.17 7.30 12.20
CA GLY A 61 3.17 6.36 11.70
C GLY A 61 2.98 6.34 10.18
N ASN A 62 3.69 7.17 9.40
CA ASN A 62 3.56 7.13 7.95
C ASN A 62 4.16 5.85 7.37
N ILE A 63 3.54 5.37 6.29
CA ILE A 63 3.99 4.20 5.53
C ILE A 63 4.11 4.54 4.04
N ASP A 64 4.82 3.67 3.31
CA ASP A 64 4.94 3.69 1.84
C ASP A 64 4.77 2.24 1.35
N ALA A 65 3.51 1.84 1.23
CA ALA A 65 3.14 0.49 0.85
C ALA A 65 1.97 0.54 -0.14
N GLU A 66 1.83 -0.47 -1.00
CA GLU A 66 0.69 -0.47 -1.93
C GLU A 66 -0.63 -0.57 -1.11
N PRO A 67 -1.59 0.36 -1.25
CA PRO A 67 -2.82 0.35 -0.46
C PRO A 67 -3.74 -0.82 -0.74
N LEU A 68 -3.52 -1.56 -1.84
CA LEU A 68 -4.29 -2.74 -2.22
C LEU A 68 -5.80 -2.50 -2.28
N PHE A 69 -6.21 -1.51 -3.09
CA PHE A 69 -7.61 -1.27 -3.43
C PHE A 69 -8.20 -2.41 -4.28
N VAL A 70 -9.51 -2.67 -4.12
CA VAL A 70 -10.25 -3.73 -4.82
C VAL A 70 -10.21 -3.55 -6.34
N ASP A 71 -10.62 -2.39 -6.85
CA ASP A 71 -10.57 -2.07 -8.28
C ASP A 71 -10.50 -0.54 -8.52
N PRO A 72 -9.34 0.08 -8.29
CA PRO A 72 -9.19 1.53 -8.39
C PRO A 72 -9.39 2.04 -9.83
N ASP A 73 -9.18 1.19 -10.84
CA ASP A 73 -9.41 1.55 -12.26
C ASP A 73 -10.91 1.74 -12.57
N SER A 74 -11.80 1.08 -11.81
CA SER A 74 -13.25 1.30 -11.89
C SER A 74 -13.79 2.25 -10.80
N GLY A 75 -12.92 2.72 -9.91
CA GLY A 75 -13.24 3.63 -8.81
C GLY A 75 -13.67 2.93 -7.52
N ASP A 76 -13.43 1.63 -7.41
CA ASP A 76 -13.63 0.85 -6.19
C ASP A 76 -12.35 0.93 -5.33
N TYR A 77 -12.36 1.90 -4.40
CA TYR A 77 -11.25 2.19 -3.49
C TYR A 77 -11.42 1.57 -2.11
N HIS A 78 -12.27 0.55 -1.97
CA HIS A 78 -12.29 -0.24 -0.75
C HIS A 78 -10.95 -0.95 -0.57
N LEU A 79 -10.52 -1.11 0.68
CA LEU A 79 -9.33 -1.86 1.01
C LEU A 79 -9.61 -3.36 0.88
N THR A 80 -8.74 -4.09 0.18
CA THR A 80 -8.76 -5.56 0.29
C THR A 80 -8.29 -5.99 1.68
N ASP A 81 -8.67 -7.20 2.10
CA ASP A 81 -8.30 -7.78 3.40
C ASP A 81 -6.79 -7.92 3.66
N TYR A 82 -5.95 -7.69 2.65
CA TYR A 82 -4.49 -7.78 2.73
C TYR A 82 -3.80 -6.41 2.81
N SER A 83 -4.59 -5.33 2.80
CA SER A 83 -4.08 -3.96 2.74
C SER A 83 -3.27 -3.57 3.98
N PRO A 84 -2.05 -3.04 3.83
CA PRO A 84 -1.26 -2.54 4.95
C PRO A 84 -1.87 -1.29 5.62
N CYS A 85 -2.93 -0.70 5.03
CA CYS A 85 -3.65 0.44 5.58
C CYS A 85 -4.65 0.03 6.68
N ILE A 86 -5.03 -1.25 6.77
CA ILE A 86 -5.98 -1.75 7.76
C ILE A 86 -5.39 -1.63 9.16
N GLY A 87 -6.09 -0.94 10.07
CA GLY A 87 -5.69 -0.70 11.46
C GLY A 87 -4.44 0.17 11.64
N ALA A 88 -3.91 0.75 10.55
CA ALA A 88 -2.64 1.47 10.57
C ALA A 88 -2.79 2.96 10.91
N GLY A 89 -4.02 3.48 10.92
CA GLY A 89 -4.34 4.84 11.34
C GLY A 89 -4.27 5.03 12.85
N ILE A 90 -4.55 6.25 13.31
CA ILE A 90 -4.61 6.60 14.73
C ILE A 90 -5.95 7.23 15.09
N MET A 91 -6.54 6.83 16.22
CA MET A 91 -7.73 7.50 16.76
C MET A 91 -7.36 8.82 17.43
N THR A 92 -7.94 9.93 16.95
CA THR A 92 -7.81 11.27 17.56
C THR A 92 -9.17 11.98 17.57
N THR A 93 -9.23 13.19 18.14
CA THR A 93 -10.44 14.02 18.11
C THR A 93 -10.78 14.59 16.74
N ASP A 94 -9.82 14.59 15.80
CA ASP A 94 -9.98 15.14 14.45
C ASP A 94 -10.41 14.06 13.43
N VAL A 95 -10.45 12.79 13.84
CA VAL A 95 -10.90 11.67 13.01
C VAL A 95 -12.43 11.63 12.96
N PRO A 96 -13.05 11.56 11.77
CA PRO A 96 -14.50 11.36 11.62
C PRO A 96 -14.98 10.09 12.33
N THR A 97 -16.20 10.12 12.86
CA THR A 97 -16.80 8.97 13.57
C THR A 97 -17.32 7.88 12.66
N GLU A 98 -17.45 8.17 11.37
CA GLU A 98 -17.94 7.27 10.33
C GLU A 98 -17.05 7.42 9.08
N ASP A 99 -17.01 6.38 8.25
CA ASP A 99 -16.32 6.38 6.95
C ASP A 99 -17.19 7.00 5.83
N PHE A 100 -16.79 6.82 4.57
CA PHE A 100 -17.51 7.41 3.44
C PHE A 100 -18.87 6.73 3.12
N GLU A 101 -19.08 5.50 3.58
CA GLU A 101 -20.33 4.74 3.41
C GLU A 101 -21.25 4.83 4.64
N GLY A 102 -20.73 5.37 5.75
CA GLY A 102 -21.44 5.57 7.01
C GLY A 102 -21.21 4.46 8.03
N ASP A 103 -20.22 3.60 7.82
CA ASP A 103 -19.83 2.59 8.80
C ASP A 103 -19.01 3.21 9.94
N PRO A 104 -19.08 2.65 11.17
CA PRO A 104 -18.36 3.21 12.31
C PRO A 104 -16.85 3.23 12.11
N ARG A 105 -16.20 4.32 12.53
CA ARG A 105 -14.73 4.44 12.52
C ARG A 105 -14.20 4.55 13.95
N PRO A 106 -13.39 3.59 14.44
CA PRO A 106 -12.87 2.41 13.71
C PRO A 106 -13.86 1.24 13.59
N ASN A 107 -13.65 0.38 12.59
CA ASN A 107 -14.32 -0.91 12.40
C ASN A 107 -13.27 -2.02 12.32
N PRO A 108 -13.28 -3.05 13.19
CA PRO A 108 -14.19 -3.29 14.30
C PRO A 108 -13.99 -2.33 15.48
N THR A 109 -15.00 -2.20 16.34
CA THR A 109 -14.87 -1.37 17.56
C THR A 109 -13.69 -1.85 18.43
N GLU A 110 -12.96 -0.90 19.02
CA GLU A 110 -11.73 -1.11 19.82
C GLU A 110 -10.45 -1.41 19.01
N SER A 111 -10.49 -1.42 17.67
CA SER A 111 -9.28 -1.36 16.84
C SER A 111 -8.81 0.09 16.65
N ASN A 112 -7.72 0.26 15.88
CA ASN A 112 -7.37 1.54 15.29
C ASN A 112 -8.15 1.74 13.98
N PRO A 113 -8.35 2.99 13.53
CA PRO A 113 -8.93 3.28 12.22
C PRO A 113 -8.01 2.81 11.10
N ASP A 114 -8.61 2.53 9.96
CA ASP A 114 -7.87 2.34 8.72
C ASP A 114 -7.35 3.68 8.20
N MET A 115 -6.23 3.64 7.48
CA MET A 115 -5.84 4.79 6.66
C MET A 115 -6.76 4.87 5.43
N GLY A 116 -7.17 6.08 5.07
CA GLY A 116 -8.01 6.32 3.89
C GLY A 116 -9.46 6.65 4.22
N ALA A 117 -10.32 6.61 3.21
CA ALA A 117 -11.72 7.03 3.34
C ALA A 117 -12.65 5.91 3.84
N ASP A 118 -12.21 4.66 3.75
CA ASP A 118 -12.98 3.43 3.96
C ASP A 118 -12.47 2.66 5.18
N GLU A 119 -13.35 1.93 5.87
CA GLU A 119 -12.98 1.00 6.95
C GLU A 119 -13.23 -0.46 6.53
N ASN A 120 -12.19 -1.29 6.59
CA ASN A 120 -12.30 -2.72 6.42
C ASN A 120 -12.87 -3.38 7.70
N PRO A 121 -13.67 -4.45 7.61
CA PRO A 121 -14.18 -5.15 8.81
C PRO A 121 -13.12 -5.87 9.67
N LEU A 122 -11.87 -5.94 9.21
CA LEU A 122 -10.74 -6.52 9.94
C LEU A 122 -10.01 -5.43 10.72
N ALA A 123 -9.50 -5.78 11.91
CA ALA A 123 -8.68 -4.86 12.70
C ALA A 123 -7.23 -4.74 12.21
N GLU A 124 -6.76 -5.75 11.46
CA GLU A 124 -5.39 -5.90 10.98
C GLU A 124 -5.44 -6.68 9.65
N PRO A 125 -4.49 -6.46 8.73
CA PRO A 125 -4.47 -7.19 7.46
C PRO A 125 -4.25 -8.69 7.65
N ILE A 126 -4.88 -9.48 6.77
CA ILE A 126 -4.53 -10.89 6.60
C ILE A 126 -3.09 -10.98 6.07
N PRO A 127 -2.25 -11.88 6.62
CA PRO A 127 -0.87 -11.97 6.20
C PRO A 127 -0.71 -12.26 4.70
N SER A 128 0.07 -11.42 4.03
CA SER A 128 0.41 -11.54 2.63
C SER A 128 1.89 -11.25 2.39
N ILE A 129 2.39 -11.62 1.21
CA ILE A 129 3.64 -11.12 0.69
C ILE A 129 3.33 -10.37 -0.59
N ASN A 130 3.84 -9.15 -0.71
CA ASN A 130 3.71 -8.37 -1.93
C ASN A 130 5.03 -7.71 -2.33
N GLY A 131 5.05 -7.11 -3.51
CA GLY A 131 6.17 -6.30 -3.97
C GLY A 131 6.22 -6.18 -5.48
N TYR A 132 7.33 -5.70 -5.98
CA TYR A 132 7.56 -5.49 -7.40
C TYR A 132 8.64 -6.42 -7.94
N VAL A 133 8.49 -6.86 -9.19
CA VAL A 133 9.57 -7.50 -9.94
C VAL A 133 10.08 -6.50 -10.98
N THR A 134 11.37 -6.19 -10.93
CA THR A 134 12.02 -5.22 -11.81
C THR A 134 13.26 -5.82 -12.48
N ASP A 135 13.60 -5.29 -13.65
CA ASP A 135 14.86 -5.58 -14.33
C ASP A 135 16.00 -4.83 -13.65
N CYS A 136 17.04 -5.56 -13.21
CA CYS A 136 18.14 -4.94 -12.45
C CYS A 136 18.98 -3.93 -13.21
N GLN A 137 18.96 -3.95 -14.54
CA GLN A 137 19.78 -3.05 -15.36
C GLN A 137 19.03 -1.74 -15.67
N THR A 138 17.72 -1.84 -15.84
CA THR A 138 16.89 -0.72 -16.30
C THR A 138 15.99 -0.13 -15.21
N GLY A 139 15.71 -0.89 -14.14
CA GLY A 139 14.69 -0.56 -13.15
C GLY A 139 13.26 -0.76 -13.65
N GLU A 140 13.08 -1.17 -14.90
CA GLU A 140 11.76 -1.30 -15.51
C GLU A 140 10.98 -2.46 -14.91
N PRO A 141 9.65 -2.31 -14.74
CA PRO A 141 8.81 -3.37 -14.19
C PRO A 141 8.71 -4.58 -15.13
N ILE A 142 8.81 -5.77 -14.56
CA ILE A 142 8.69 -7.03 -15.26
C ILE A 142 7.30 -7.59 -15.05
N LYS A 143 6.45 -7.32 -16.03
CA LYS A 143 5.11 -7.89 -16.14
C LYS A 143 5.08 -9.37 -16.49
N TRP A 144 4.08 -10.08 -15.99
CA TRP A 144 3.85 -11.52 -16.21
C TRP A 144 5.06 -12.41 -15.88
N ALA A 145 5.84 -12.04 -14.87
CA ALA A 145 6.77 -12.94 -14.19
C ALA A 145 5.96 -13.84 -13.26
N LEU A 146 6.33 -15.12 -13.18
CA LEU A 146 5.73 -16.05 -12.23
C LEU A 146 6.46 -15.92 -10.90
N VAL A 147 5.73 -15.58 -9.84
CA VAL A 147 6.22 -15.62 -8.47
C VAL A 147 5.57 -16.79 -7.75
N ILE A 148 6.38 -17.58 -7.05
CA ILE A 148 5.95 -18.76 -6.30
C ILE A 148 6.36 -18.58 -4.85
N ALA A 149 5.42 -18.69 -3.93
CA ALA A 149 5.68 -18.85 -2.50
C ALA A 149 5.71 -20.34 -2.14
N LEU A 150 6.71 -20.74 -1.36
CA LEU A 150 6.84 -22.08 -0.79
C LEU A 150 6.97 -21.95 0.72
N GLN A 151 5.93 -22.37 1.44
CA GLN A 151 5.91 -22.34 2.90
C GLN A 151 6.15 -23.74 3.50
N LYS A 152 6.87 -23.79 4.61
CA LYS A 152 7.04 -25.03 5.41
C LYS A 152 6.09 -24.96 6.60
N PRO A 153 5.58 -26.10 7.12
CA PRO A 153 5.99 -27.48 6.84
C PRO A 153 5.18 -28.22 5.76
N ASP A 154 4.03 -27.69 5.33
CA ASP A 154 3.09 -28.39 4.44
C ASP A 154 3.45 -28.29 2.94
N SER A 155 4.48 -27.51 2.60
CA SER A 155 4.87 -27.22 1.21
C SER A 155 3.73 -26.61 0.39
N SER A 156 2.83 -25.87 1.03
CA SER A 156 1.84 -25.06 0.33
C SER A 156 2.55 -24.21 -0.72
N LYS A 157 2.02 -24.26 -1.95
CA LYS A 157 2.58 -23.57 -3.11
C LYS A 157 1.54 -22.62 -3.64
N VAL A 158 1.73 -21.34 -3.39
CA VAL A 158 0.91 -20.30 -4.00
C VAL A 158 1.67 -19.73 -5.20
N ARG A 159 0.96 -19.50 -6.29
CA ARG A 159 1.56 -19.07 -7.57
C ARG A 159 0.78 -17.90 -8.11
N VAL A 160 1.48 -16.81 -8.39
CA VAL A 160 0.88 -15.58 -8.93
C VAL A 160 1.72 -15.06 -10.09
N PHE A 161 1.08 -14.31 -10.98
CA PHE A 161 1.78 -13.59 -12.03
C PHE A 161 1.83 -12.11 -11.69
N THR A 162 2.96 -11.47 -11.96
CA THR A 162 3.04 -10.01 -11.83
C THR A 162 2.07 -9.31 -12.78
N LYS A 163 1.48 -8.22 -12.32
CA LYS A 163 0.62 -7.28 -13.05
C LYS A 163 1.44 -6.52 -14.11
N ARG A 164 0.79 -5.57 -14.81
CA ARG A 164 1.43 -4.79 -15.90
C ARG A 164 2.55 -3.87 -15.41
N ASP A 165 2.42 -3.38 -14.19
CA ASP A 165 3.36 -2.55 -13.44
C ASP A 165 4.41 -3.39 -12.69
N GLY A 166 4.44 -4.72 -12.89
CA GLY A 166 5.40 -5.60 -12.23
C GLY A 166 5.03 -5.95 -10.78
N TYR A 167 3.92 -5.43 -10.25
CA TYR A 167 3.44 -5.74 -8.91
C TYR A 167 2.99 -7.20 -8.80
N TYR A 168 3.24 -7.84 -7.67
CA TYR A 168 2.66 -9.11 -7.29
C TYR A 168 2.20 -9.08 -5.84
N GLU A 169 1.24 -9.93 -5.54
CA GLU A 169 0.72 -10.16 -4.20
C GLU A 169 0.43 -11.65 -4.06
N ILE A 170 0.82 -12.21 -2.92
CA ILE A 170 0.60 -13.59 -2.54
C ILE A 170 -0.15 -13.56 -1.21
N SER A 171 -1.43 -13.81 -1.33
CA SER A 171 -2.40 -13.87 -0.25
C SER A 171 -2.47 -15.26 0.38
N ASP A 172 -3.23 -15.39 1.47
CA ASP A 172 -3.55 -16.65 2.16
C ASP A 172 -2.31 -17.41 2.62
N LEU A 173 -1.31 -16.68 3.11
CA LEU A 173 -0.10 -17.23 3.69
C LEU A 173 -0.21 -17.27 5.21
N GLU A 174 0.37 -18.31 5.83
CA GLU A 174 0.50 -18.32 7.29
C GLU A 174 1.68 -17.41 7.71
N PRO A 175 1.70 -16.82 8.91
CA PRO A 175 2.88 -16.11 9.40
C PRO A 175 4.12 -17.02 9.50
N GLY A 176 5.29 -16.50 9.14
CA GLY A 176 6.59 -17.18 9.28
C GLY A 176 7.39 -17.36 7.99
N GLU A 177 8.40 -18.24 8.03
CA GLU A 177 9.38 -18.40 6.96
C GLU A 177 8.75 -18.88 5.63
N CYS A 178 9.02 -18.13 4.56
CA CYS A 178 8.61 -18.45 3.19
C CYS A 178 9.79 -18.32 2.21
N TRP A 179 9.84 -19.22 1.22
CA TRP A 179 10.76 -19.10 0.09
C TRP A 179 10.02 -18.58 -1.13
N LEU A 180 10.44 -17.44 -1.64
CA LEU A 180 9.92 -16.88 -2.88
C LEU A 180 10.81 -17.24 -4.06
N ILE A 181 10.20 -17.59 -5.19
CA ILE A 181 10.89 -17.91 -6.43
C ILE A 181 10.29 -17.06 -7.55
N CYS A 182 11.12 -16.26 -8.21
CA CYS A 182 10.72 -15.46 -9.36
C CYS A 182 11.27 -16.08 -10.67
N ILE A 183 10.38 -16.28 -11.64
CA ILE A 183 10.67 -16.92 -12.92
C ILE A 183 10.12 -16.04 -14.07
N LYS A 184 11.02 -15.65 -14.98
CA LYS A 184 10.67 -14.99 -16.24
C LYS A 184 11.56 -15.49 -17.38
N ARG A 185 10.96 -15.77 -18.55
CA ARG A 185 11.73 -16.07 -19.77
C ARG A 185 12.63 -14.89 -20.13
N GLY A 186 13.92 -15.15 -20.36
CA GLY A 186 14.92 -14.12 -20.66
C GLY A 186 15.69 -13.63 -19.44
N TYR A 187 15.30 -14.03 -18.22
CA TYR A 187 15.93 -13.63 -16.97
C TYR A 187 16.49 -14.83 -16.22
N LYS A 188 17.47 -14.56 -15.35
CA LYS A 188 18.02 -15.55 -14.41
C LYS A 188 16.95 -15.91 -13.37
N LEU A 189 17.02 -17.13 -12.85
CA LEU A 189 16.18 -17.57 -11.75
C LEU A 189 16.58 -16.79 -10.48
N HIS A 190 15.60 -16.24 -9.77
CA HIS A 190 15.83 -15.58 -8.49
C HIS A 190 15.08 -16.33 -7.39
N ILE A 191 15.75 -16.56 -6.26
CA ILE A 191 15.18 -17.22 -5.07
C ILE A 191 15.52 -16.36 -3.86
N ALA A 192 14.53 -16.07 -3.03
CA ALA A 192 14.69 -15.32 -1.79
C ALA A 192 14.02 -16.05 -0.64
N LYS A 193 14.55 -15.86 0.57
CA LYS A 193 13.91 -16.27 1.82
C LYS A 193 13.39 -15.02 2.52
N VAL A 194 12.14 -15.06 2.94
CA VAL A 194 11.43 -13.94 3.58
C VAL A 194 10.60 -14.45 4.76
N GLU A 195 10.11 -13.52 5.58
CA GLU A 195 9.12 -13.79 6.62
C GLU A 195 7.76 -13.25 6.15
N VAL A 196 6.68 -13.95 6.49
CA VAL A 196 5.30 -13.51 6.24
C VAL A 196 4.74 -12.86 7.52
N PRO A 197 4.00 -11.73 7.42
CA PRO A 197 3.85 -10.89 6.22
C PRO A 197 5.06 -9.99 6.01
N ASN A 198 5.44 -9.76 4.75
CA ASN A 198 6.47 -8.76 4.42
C ASN A 198 6.42 -8.37 2.95
N ARG A 199 6.83 -7.14 2.66
CA ARG A 199 7.11 -6.71 1.29
C ARG A 199 8.47 -7.27 0.84
N HIS A 200 8.54 -7.74 -0.39
CA HIS A 200 9.78 -8.18 -1.02
C HIS A 200 9.84 -7.77 -2.49
N ASP A 201 10.73 -6.83 -2.81
CA ASP A 201 10.97 -6.44 -4.19
C ASP A 201 12.07 -7.30 -4.82
N PHE A 202 11.75 -7.90 -5.95
CA PHE A 202 12.72 -8.60 -6.78
C PHE A 202 13.40 -7.64 -7.75
N CYS A 203 14.72 -7.62 -7.69
CA CYS A 203 15.58 -7.19 -8.78
C CYS A 203 16.07 -8.46 -9.50
N VAL A 204 15.66 -8.69 -10.76
CA VAL A 204 16.09 -9.87 -11.54
C VAL A 204 16.97 -9.49 -12.73
N GLU A 205 18.06 -10.24 -12.90
CA GLU A 205 19.04 -9.99 -13.96
C GLU A 205 18.64 -10.69 -15.28
N PRO A 206 18.79 -10.01 -16.43
CA PRO A 206 18.73 -10.65 -17.75
C PRO A 206 19.76 -11.77 -17.94
N LYS A 207 19.47 -12.72 -18.83
CA LYS A 207 20.39 -13.78 -19.27
C LYS A 207 21.33 -13.34 -20.37
#